data_AF-A0A3N6AGQ7-F1
#
_entry.id   AF-A0A3N6AGQ7-F1
#
_cell.length_a   1.000
_cell.length_b   1.000
_cell.length_c   1.000
_cell.angle_alpha   90.00
_cell.angle_beta   90.00
_cell.angle_gamma   90.00
#
_symmetry.space_group_name_H-M   'P 1'
#
loop_
_entity.id
_entity.type
_entity.pdbx_description
1 polymer ?
#
loop_
_entity_poly.entity_id
_entity_poly.type
_entity_poly.pdbx_seq_one_letter_code
_entity_poly.pdbx_strand_id
1 'polypeptide(L)'
;MALTRTDIKKIEEYWINHEQNKKKLKYREWELLNPYQEEERIGGISSGRISNTTQQKAIVLLEDKLYQNLKHIVDEIDKLYVDLDDDSKTIVKMRYWCKNDFFEWEDIADKLYMSRHKVLRKRNILIDETAKRIGWV
;
A
#
# COMPACT_ATOMS: atom_id res chain seq x y z
N MET A 1 -19.95 -10.31 -4.54
CA MET A 1 -19.28 -10.50 -5.85
C MET A 1 -18.11 -11.45 -5.63
N ALA A 2 -17.81 -12.39 -6.54
CA ALA A 2 -16.64 -13.27 -6.40
C ALA A 2 -15.46 -12.63 -7.15
N LEU A 3 -14.28 -12.59 -6.51
CA LEU A 3 -13.06 -12.06 -7.14
C LEU A 3 -12.62 -12.98 -8.28
N THR A 4 -12.26 -12.39 -9.43
CA THR A 4 -11.65 -13.16 -10.52
C THR A 4 -10.21 -13.52 -10.17
N ARG A 5 -9.64 -14.48 -10.90
CA ARG A 5 -8.22 -14.86 -10.73
C ARG A 5 -7.28 -13.66 -10.94
N THR A 6 -7.64 -12.73 -11.83
CA THR A 6 -6.85 -11.53 -12.10
C THR A 6 -6.93 -10.55 -10.93
N ASP A 7 -8.12 -10.37 -10.36
CA ASP A 7 -8.33 -9.50 -9.18
C ASP A 7 -7.50 -10.00 -7.99
N ILE A 8 -7.55 -11.30 -7.71
CA ILE A 8 -6.79 -11.93 -6.62
C ILE A 8 -5.30 -11.65 -6.77
N LYS A 9 -4.75 -11.84 -7.98
CA LYS A 9 -3.34 -11.55 -8.25
C LYS A 9 -3.02 -10.08 -8.03
N LYS A 10 -3.89 -9.17 -8.48
CA LYS A 10 -3.67 -7.73 -8.35
C LYS A 10 -3.67 -7.28 -6.89
N ILE A 11 -4.58 -7.83 -6.08
CA ILE A 11 -4.65 -7.54 -4.65
C ILE A 11 -3.42 -8.12 -3.93
N GLU A 12 -3.02 -9.34 -4.29
CA GLU A 12 -1.82 -9.98 -3.75
C GLU A 12 -0.54 -9.18 -4.08
N GLU A 13 -0.45 -8.57 -5.26
CA GLU A 13 0.64 -7.67 -5.62
C GLU A 13 0.76 -6.45 -4.69
N TYR A 14 -0.34 -5.96 -4.11
CA TYR A 14 -0.26 -4.85 -3.15
C TYR A 14 0.42 -5.27 -1.86
N TRP A 15 0.17 -6.49 -1.38
CA TRP A 15 0.86 -7.08 -0.23
C TRP A 15 2.34 -7.34 -0.51
N ILE A 16 2.64 -7.95 -1.65
CA ILE A 16 4.03 -8.23 -2.07
C ILE A 16 4.84 -6.93 -2.17
N ASN A 17 4.28 -5.92 -2.83
CA ASN A 17 4.98 -4.66 -3.09
C ASN A 17 4.74 -3.60 -2.00
N HIS A 18 4.26 -3.98 -0.81
CA HIS A 18 3.80 -3.01 0.20
C HIS A 18 4.86 -1.96 0.56
N GLU A 19 6.10 -2.38 0.82
CA GLU A 19 7.20 -1.45 1.09
C GLU A 19 7.49 -0.52 -0.11
N GLN A 20 7.40 -1.06 -1.32
CA GLN A 20 7.61 -0.28 -2.54
C GLN A 20 6.46 0.70 -2.79
N ASN A 21 5.22 0.33 -2.44
CA ASN A 21 4.04 1.18 -2.51
C ASN A 21 4.16 2.33 -1.51
N LYS A 22 4.66 2.09 -0.29
CA LYS A 22 5.01 3.15 0.67
C LYS A 22 6.05 4.13 0.12
N LYS A 23 7.08 3.63 -0.56
CA LYS A 23 8.10 4.48 -1.21
C LYS A 23 7.49 5.32 -2.33
N LYS A 24 6.68 4.70 -3.20
CA LYS A 24 5.95 5.40 -4.28
C LYS A 24 5.03 6.49 -3.71
N LEU A 25 4.35 6.22 -2.60
CA LEU A 25 3.47 7.18 -1.94
C LEU A 25 4.26 8.41 -1.48
N LYS A 26 5.37 8.20 -0.76
CA LYS A 26 6.25 9.28 -0.31
C LYS A 26 6.88 10.05 -1.46
N TYR A 27 7.26 9.36 -2.52
CA TYR A 27 7.81 9.99 -3.71
C TYR A 27 6.77 10.86 -4.40
N ARG A 28 5.53 10.37 -4.57
CA ARG A 28 4.43 11.14 -5.15
C ARG A 28 4.07 12.37 -4.30
N GLU A 29 4.07 12.21 -2.98
CA GLU A 29 3.90 13.33 -2.05
C GLU A 29 4.99 14.39 -2.26
N TRP A 30 6.26 13.96 -2.36
CA TRP A 30 7.36 14.87 -2.61
C TRP A 30 7.22 15.61 -3.94
N GLU A 31 6.84 14.92 -5.03
CA GLU A 31 6.61 15.54 -6.34
C GLU A 31 5.51 16.62 -6.29
N LEU A 32 4.40 16.33 -5.61
CA LEU A 32 3.26 17.25 -5.49
C LEU A 32 3.61 18.49 -4.66
N LEU A 33 4.46 18.33 -3.65
CA LEU A 33 4.84 19.41 -2.73
C LEU A 33 6.06 20.21 -3.21
N ASN A 34 6.83 19.67 -4.16
CA ASN A 34 8.03 20.28 -4.72
C ASN A 34 7.96 20.24 -6.26
N PRO A 35 6.97 20.92 -6.89
CA PRO A 35 6.97 21.07 -8.33
C PRO A 35 8.29 21.70 -8.76
N TYR A 36 8.89 21.19 -9.84
CA TYR A 36 10.13 21.73 -10.40
C TYR A 36 9.99 23.26 -10.52
N GLN A 37 10.80 23.99 -9.76
CA GLN A 37 11.07 25.39 -10.05
C GLN A 37 11.98 25.36 -11.28
N GLU A 38 11.42 25.52 -12.49
CA GLU A 38 12.22 26.15 -13.53
C GLU A 38 12.77 27.43 -12.92
N GLU A 39 14.09 27.59 -12.96
CA GLU A 39 14.78 28.79 -12.49
C GLU A 39 14.21 30.00 -13.22
N GLU A 40 13.13 30.58 -12.70
CA GLU A 40 12.67 31.89 -13.07
C GLU A 40 13.65 32.88 -12.44
N ARG A 41 14.81 33.01 -13.08
CA ARG A 41 15.64 34.23 -13.02
C ARG A 41 14.85 35.36 -13.67
N ILE A 42 13.74 35.76 -13.08
CA ILE A 42 13.06 37.02 -13.40
C ILE A 42 12.80 37.69 -12.05
N GLY A 43 13.55 38.77 -11.85
CA GLY A 43 13.66 39.45 -10.58
C GLY A 43 12.32 39.94 -10.03
N GLY A 44 12.25 39.90 -8.70
CA GLY A 44 11.41 40.78 -7.90
C GLY A 44 9.94 40.40 -7.86
N ILE A 45 9.49 39.93 -6.70
CA ILE A 45 8.67 40.73 -5.77
C ILE A 45 8.68 39.97 -4.44
N SER A 46 9.39 40.57 -3.47
CA SER A 46 9.13 40.32 -2.05
C SER A 46 7.70 40.77 -1.77
N SER A 47 6.77 39.82 -1.68
CA SER A 47 5.43 40.09 -1.15
C SER A 47 5.09 39.04 -0.11
N GLY A 48 5.05 39.49 1.15
CA GLY A 48 4.68 38.72 2.31
C GLY A 48 3.21 38.31 2.27
N ARG A 49 2.90 37.26 1.51
CA ARG A 49 1.75 36.43 1.78
C ARG A 49 2.25 35.25 2.61
N ILE A 50 1.98 35.29 3.91
CA ILE A 50 1.82 34.06 4.69
C ILE A 50 0.52 33.44 4.16
N SER A 51 0.55 32.91 2.92
CA SER A 51 -0.45 31.95 2.51
C SER A 51 -0.30 30.78 3.47
N ASN A 52 -1.39 30.22 3.96
CA ASN A 52 -1.32 29.09 4.87
C ASN A 52 -0.77 27.90 4.08
N THR A 53 0.56 27.79 4.03
CA THR A 53 1.30 26.87 3.15
C THR A 53 0.88 25.44 3.43
N THR A 54 0.52 25.13 4.68
CA THR A 54 -0.03 23.83 5.09
C THR A 54 -1.38 23.54 4.45
N GLN A 55 -2.32 24.49 4.47
CA GLN A 55 -3.64 24.30 3.84
C GLN A 55 -3.52 24.12 2.33
N GLN A 56 -2.69 24.92 1.66
CA GLN A 56 -2.47 24.81 0.22
C GLN A 56 -1.85 23.45 -0.15
N LYS A 57 -0.85 22.99 0.61
CA LYS A 57 -0.26 21.66 0.43
C LYS A 57 -1.28 20.54 0.64
N ALA A 58 -2.13 20.65 1.66
CA ALA A 58 -3.19 19.67 1.91
C ALA A 58 -4.19 19.60 0.74
N ILE A 59 -4.60 20.75 0.18
CA ILE A 59 -5.48 20.81 -0.99
C ILE A 59 -4.86 20.06 -2.18
N VAL A 60 -3.59 20.35 -2.50
CA VAL A 60 -2.88 19.69 -3.62
C VAL A 60 -2.86 18.16 -3.45
N LEU A 61 -2.59 17.67 -2.24
CA LEU A 61 -2.59 16.23 -1.98
C LEU A 61 -3.99 15.62 -2.06
N LEU A 62 -5.03 16.33 -1.61
CA LEU A 62 -6.42 15.87 -1.67
C LEU A 62 -6.94 15.77 -3.11
N GLU A 63 -6.49 16.66 -4.00
CA GLU A 63 -6.90 16.68 -5.39
C GLU A 63 -6.24 15.58 -6.24
N ASP A 64 -5.04 15.09 -5.86
CA ASP A 64 -4.34 14.06 -6.61
C ASP A 64 -4.93 12.65 -6.39
N LYS A 65 -5.70 12.18 -7.38
CA LYS A 65 -6.37 10.87 -7.35
C LYS A 65 -5.41 9.70 -7.16
N LEU A 66 -4.22 9.77 -7.77
CA LEU A 66 -3.24 8.69 -7.69
C LEU A 66 -2.68 8.57 -6.26
N TYR A 67 -2.30 9.70 -5.66
CA TYR A 67 -1.86 9.78 -4.28
C TYR A 67 -2.94 9.29 -3.32
N GLN A 68 -4.18 9.75 -3.46
CA GLN A 68 -5.29 9.32 -2.60
C GLN A 68 -5.56 7.82 -2.69
N ASN A 69 -5.58 7.26 -3.90
CA ASN A 69 -5.77 5.82 -4.09
C ASN A 69 -4.61 5.00 -3.50
N LEU A 70 -3.36 5.41 -3.75
CA LEU A 70 -2.19 4.71 -3.23
C LEU A 70 -2.13 4.81 -1.70
N LYS A 71 -2.45 5.98 -1.15
CA LYS A 71 -2.55 6.22 0.30
C LYS A 71 -3.59 5.30 0.92
N HIS A 72 -4.79 5.26 0.36
CA HIS A 72 -5.87 4.40 0.83
C HIS A 72 -5.46 2.94 0.88
N ILE A 73 -4.86 2.41 -0.20
CA ILE A 73 -4.40 1.03 -0.26
C ILE A 73 -3.32 0.74 0.80
N VAL A 74 -2.33 1.62 0.94
CA VAL A 74 -1.24 1.46 1.92
C VAL A 74 -1.79 1.49 3.34
N ASP A 75 -2.65 2.46 3.66
CA ASP A 75 -3.24 2.64 4.99
C ASP A 75 -4.12 1.45 5.37
N GLU A 76 -4.95 0.95 4.44
CA GLU A 76 -5.82 -0.20 4.70
C GLU A 76 -5.04 -1.50 4.87
N ILE A 77 -3.94 -1.71 4.13
CA ILE A 77 -3.05 -2.86 4.33
C ILE A 77 -2.36 -2.78 5.70
N ASP A 78 -1.87 -1.60 6.09
CA ASP A 78 -1.23 -1.42 7.40
C ASP A 78 -2.20 -1.69 8.55
N LYS A 79 -3.44 -1.18 8.47
CA LYS A 79 -4.48 -1.46 9.46
C LYS A 79 -4.86 -2.94 9.49
N LEU A 80 -5.14 -3.53 8.32
CA LEU A 80 -5.52 -4.94 8.24
C LEU A 80 -4.41 -5.83 8.82
N TYR A 81 -3.15 -5.57 8.49
CA TYR A 81 -2.03 -6.33 9.05
C TYR A 81 -1.95 -6.27 10.57
N VAL A 82 -2.26 -5.13 11.20
CA VAL A 82 -2.33 -5.02 12.67
C VAL A 82 -3.43 -5.94 13.22
N ASP A 83 -4.58 -5.98 12.57
CA ASP A 83 -5.77 -6.77 12.95
C ASP A 83 -5.61 -8.28 12.73
N LEU A 84 -4.68 -8.72 11.88
CA LEU A 84 -4.50 -10.14 11.54
C LEU A 84 -4.12 -11.00 12.75
N ASP A 85 -4.58 -12.26 12.73
CA ASP A 85 -4.11 -13.30 13.63
C ASP A 85 -2.65 -13.70 13.34
N ASP A 86 -2.00 -14.33 14.32
CA ASP A 86 -0.57 -14.66 14.24
C ASP A 86 -0.23 -15.61 13.08
N ASP A 87 -1.11 -16.55 12.73
CA ASP A 87 -0.91 -17.42 11.57
C ASP A 87 -0.91 -16.60 10.28
N SER A 88 -1.89 -15.70 10.11
CA SER A 88 -2.01 -14.85 8.93
C SER A 88 -0.86 -13.85 8.82
N LYS A 89 -0.40 -13.28 9.95
CA LYS A 89 0.82 -12.47 10.00
C LYS A 89 2.05 -13.26 9.56
N THR A 90 2.15 -14.52 9.97
CA THR A 90 3.24 -15.41 9.57
C THR A 90 3.21 -15.69 8.07
N ILE A 91 2.03 -15.95 7.50
CA ILE A 91 1.84 -16.09 6.04
C ILE A 91 2.35 -14.83 5.32
N VAL A 92 1.92 -13.64 5.75
CA VAL A 92 2.34 -12.37 5.13
C VAL A 92 3.86 -12.18 5.22
N LYS A 93 4.45 -12.38 6.41
CA LYS A 93 5.90 -12.22 6.63
C LYS A 93 6.71 -13.18 5.75
N MET A 94 6.34 -14.45 5.73
CA MET A 94 7.09 -15.47 4.99
C MET A 94 6.88 -15.33 3.48
N ARG A 95 5.62 -15.20 3.02
CA ARG A 95 5.32 -15.23 1.59
C ARG A 95 5.54 -13.91 0.88
N TYR A 96 5.22 -12.79 1.53
CA TYR A 96 5.13 -11.49 0.85
C TYR A 96 6.24 -10.52 1.25
N TRP A 97 6.69 -10.54 2.51
CA TRP A 97 7.64 -9.55 3.02
C TRP A 97 9.05 -10.09 3.30
N CYS A 98 9.29 -11.38 3.10
CA CYS A 98 10.64 -11.93 3.19
C CYS A 98 11.43 -11.55 1.94
N LYS A 99 12.54 -10.83 2.13
CA LYS A 99 13.38 -10.34 1.02
C LYS A 99 14.44 -11.35 0.55
N ASN A 100 14.82 -12.27 1.44
CA ASN A 100 16.00 -13.11 1.24
C ASN A 100 15.66 -14.57 0.93
N ASP A 101 14.45 -15.01 1.29
CA ASP A 101 14.02 -16.40 1.15
C ASP A 101 12.76 -16.50 0.31
N PHE A 102 12.69 -17.55 -0.51
CA PHE A 102 11.51 -17.89 -1.29
C PHE A 102 10.80 -19.06 -0.59
N PHE A 103 9.90 -18.75 0.35
CA PHE A 103 9.10 -19.77 1.02
C PHE A 103 7.93 -20.22 0.14
N GLU A 104 7.87 -21.51 -0.15
CA GLU A 104 6.70 -22.12 -0.77
C GLU A 104 5.56 -22.30 0.23
N TRP A 105 4.36 -22.56 -0.29
CA TRP A 105 3.16 -22.73 0.56
C TRP A 105 3.31 -23.92 1.51
N GLU A 106 4.07 -24.92 1.10
CA GLU A 106 4.47 -26.10 1.85
C GLU A 106 5.35 -25.72 3.05
N ASP A 107 6.38 -24.87 2.86
CA ASP A 107 7.24 -24.41 3.95
C ASP A 107 6.46 -23.64 5.03
N ILE A 108 5.50 -22.82 4.60
CA ILE A 108 4.62 -22.05 5.49
C ILE A 108 3.66 -22.98 6.23
N ALA A 109 3.15 -24.00 5.54
CA ALA A 109 2.26 -25.01 6.12
C ALA A 109 2.98 -25.81 7.21
N ASP A 110 4.22 -26.22 6.96
CA ASP A 110 5.07 -26.90 7.93
C ASP A 110 5.39 -26.00 9.12
N LYS A 111 5.74 -24.73 8.86
CA LYS A 111 6.02 -23.75 9.92
C LYS A 111 4.83 -23.51 10.85
N LEU A 112 3.62 -23.54 10.31
CA LEU A 112 2.38 -23.30 11.04
C LEU A 112 1.68 -24.59 11.50
N TYR A 113 2.32 -25.75 11.31
CA TYR A 113 1.77 -27.07 11.66
C TYR A 113 0.35 -27.28 11.15
N MET A 114 0.07 -26.88 9.90
CA MET A 114 -1.24 -27.01 9.29
C MET A 114 -1.16 -27.49 7.85
N SER A 115 -2.27 -27.97 7.29
CA SER A 115 -2.27 -28.40 5.89
C SER A 115 -2.12 -27.20 4.95
N ARG A 116 -1.44 -27.40 3.82
CA ARG A 116 -1.34 -26.43 2.71
C ARG A 116 -2.69 -25.85 2.31
N HIS A 117 -3.74 -26.67 2.29
CA HIS A 117 -5.10 -26.22 1.97
C HIS A 117 -5.63 -25.21 3.00
N LYS A 118 -5.33 -25.39 4.29
CA LYS A 118 -5.72 -24.44 5.34
C LYS A 118 -4.97 -23.11 5.18
N VAL A 119 -3.67 -23.14 4.87
CA VAL A 119 -2.87 -21.93 4.56
C VAL A 119 -3.47 -21.17 3.38
N LEU A 120 -3.77 -21.86 2.28
CA LEU A 120 -4.37 -21.22 1.10
C LEU A 120 -5.76 -20.65 1.36
N ARG A 121 -6.57 -21.28 2.23
CA ARG A 121 -7.84 -20.71 2.67
C ARG A 121 -7.65 -19.43 3.48
N LYS A 122 -6.69 -19.40 4.42
CA LYS A 122 -6.33 -18.17 5.17
C LYS A 122 -5.87 -17.08 4.21
N ARG A 123 -5.05 -17.42 3.21
CA ARG A 123 -4.66 -16.48 2.15
C ARG A 123 -5.86 -15.93 1.39
N ASN A 124 -6.82 -16.77 1.00
CA ASN A 124 -8.00 -16.28 0.28
C ASN A 124 -8.83 -15.33 1.14
N ILE A 125 -9.02 -15.64 2.43
CA ILE A 125 -9.70 -14.74 3.39
C ILE A 125 -8.99 -13.40 3.48
N LEU A 126 -7.65 -13.40 3.61
CA LEU A 126 -6.83 -12.18 3.62
C LEU A 126 -7.08 -11.33 2.36
N ILE A 127 -7.07 -11.94 1.18
CA ILE A 127 -7.29 -11.24 -0.09
C ILE A 127 -8.72 -10.70 -0.19
N ASP A 128 -9.72 -11.48 0.21
CA ASP A 128 -11.13 -11.08 0.21
C ASP A 128 -11.38 -9.90 1.18
N GLU A 129 -10.78 -9.92 2.36
CA GLU A 129 -10.86 -8.82 3.34
C GLU A 129 -10.16 -7.57 2.81
N THR A 130 -8.99 -7.73 2.18
CA THR A 130 -8.28 -6.61 1.55
C THR A 130 -9.15 -5.97 0.47
N ALA A 131 -9.76 -6.78 -0.40
CA ALA A 131 -10.63 -6.31 -1.49
C ALA A 131 -11.78 -5.45 -0.96
N LYS A 132 -12.43 -5.88 0.12
CA LYS A 132 -13.53 -5.15 0.76
C LYS A 132 -13.06 -3.82 1.35
N ARG A 133 -11.93 -3.82 2.07
CA ARG A 133 -11.40 -2.61 2.71
C ARG A 133 -10.98 -1.55 1.70
N ILE A 134 -10.36 -1.95 0.59
CA ILE A 134 -9.92 -1.01 -0.45
C ILE A 134 -11.05 -0.58 -1.41
N GLY A 135 -12.27 -1.12 -1.26
CA GLY A 135 -13.42 -0.80 -2.11
C GLY A 135 -13.38 -1.43 -3.50
N TRP A 136 -12.73 -2.59 -3.65
CA TRP A 136 -12.68 -3.33 -4.93
C TRP A 136 -13.99 -4.06 -5.24
N VAL A 137 -14.73 -4.46 -4.19
CA VAL A 137 -15.98 -5.25 -4.26
C VAL A 137 -17.07 -4.69 -3.37
#